data_AF-A0A2U2MX57-F1
#
_entry.id   AF-A0A2U2MX57-F1
#
_cell.length_a   1.000
_cell.length_b   1.000
_cell.length_c   1.000
_cell.angle_alpha   90.00
_cell.angle_beta   90.00
_cell.angle_gamma   90.00
#
_symmetry.space_group_name_H-M   'P 1'
#
loop_
_entity.id
_entity.type
_entity.pdbx_description
1 polymer ?
#
loop_
_entity_poly.entity_id
_entity_poly.type
_entity_poly.pdbx_seq_one_letter_code
_entity_poly.pdbx_strand_id
1 'polypeptide(L)'
;MGVVGLARRLLVGGVLVALLGLVGPAGAQNGPGNPCGPDATAADCLCEQETPPAVHLPAVQAGAADVRAALCADNEDLRGVLERLTTFLRETQGWAERYGGFRRLTEAGERGERVSPNQAVLDVIDAGRGVPTVTVGRDGELVIDGRVFLQPANVGACDARAMEVADRADCFDVLDEYAELYNHAQATYASDSALAFARYARDLDAQWQAYLDDARSQTLLELTLNSYLYRRDEDARFAPPPERQWILLHPNLVMEYVEGAEDGDQFQEALMLEVVGVNYWRQERWYLPSGGSLIALYSDRREVEDWGYGAALHFANAYTVGVSRRDDETGFFLTVDLLKLVENRRTILESFGR
;
A
#
# COMPACT_ATOMS: atom_id res chain seq x y z
N MET A 1 -13.20 -2.34 37.93
CA MET A 1 -12.59 -3.45 37.17
C MET A 1 -13.31 -3.53 35.83
N GLY A 2 -12.83 -3.11 34.66
CA GLY A 2 -11.57 -2.57 34.18
C GLY A 2 -11.67 -2.60 32.64
N VAL A 3 -12.47 -1.71 32.05
CA VAL A 3 -12.87 -1.70 30.62
C VAL A 3 -11.74 -1.22 29.67
N VAL A 4 -10.57 -0.89 30.22
CA VAL A 4 -9.39 -0.40 29.48
C VAL A 4 -8.59 -1.53 28.79
N GLY A 5 -8.95 -2.80 28.99
CA GLY A 5 -8.18 -3.96 28.50
C GLY A 5 -8.46 -4.43 27.07
N LEU A 6 -9.57 -4.03 26.45
CA LEU A 6 -10.01 -4.65 25.18
C LEU A 6 -9.45 -3.94 23.93
N ALA A 7 -9.06 -2.67 24.02
CA ALA A 7 -8.54 -1.91 22.89
C ALA A 7 -7.06 -2.23 22.55
N ARG A 8 -6.34 -2.97 23.41
CA ARG A 8 -4.90 -3.24 23.24
C ARG A 8 -4.58 -4.60 22.61
N ARG A 9 -5.59 -5.45 22.34
CA ARG A 9 -5.39 -6.82 21.81
C ARG A 9 -5.74 -7.01 20.33
N LEU A 10 -6.23 -5.98 19.64
CA LEU A 10 -6.60 -6.07 18.22
C LEU A 10 -5.47 -5.66 17.25
N LEU A 11 -4.26 -5.37 17.74
CA LEU A 11 -3.16 -4.85 16.91
C LEU A 11 -1.94 -5.77 16.75
N VAL A 12 -1.89 -6.97 17.34
CA VAL A 12 -0.70 -7.84 17.22
C VAL A 12 -1.08 -9.31 17.12
N GLY A 13 -0.82 -9.91 15.96
CA GLY A 13 -0.91 -11.34 15.67
C GLY A 13 -1.42 -11.53 14.24
N GLY A 14 -0.65 -11.98 13.26
CA GLY A 14 0.54 -12.81 13.30
C GLY A 14 0.46 -13.79 12.13
N VAL A 15 0.47 -13.28 10.89
CA VAL A 15 0.76 -14.03 9.66
C VAL A 15 1.33 -13.02 8.66
N LEU A 16 2.63 -12.73 8.83
CA LEU A 16 3.44 -11.88 7.95
C LEU A 16 4.86 -12.46 7.94
N VAL A 17 5.00 -13.73 7.57
CA VAL A 17 6.30 -14.45 7.62
C VAL A 17 6.71 -15.01 6.26
N ALA A 18 5.89 -14.92 5.21
CA ALA A 18 6.25 -15.49 3.90
C ALA A 18 6.61 -14.47 2.80
N LEU A 19 6.33 -13.18 2.98
CA LEU A 19 6.62 -12.11 1.99
C LEU A 19 7.74 -11.15 2.42
N LEU A 20 8.26 -11.27 3.64
CA LEU A 20 9.36 -10.44 4.18
C LEU A 20 10.76 -11.05 3.98
N GLY A 21 10.90 -12.06 3.12
CA GLY A 21 12.21 -12.65 2.80
C GLY A 21 13.14 -11.74 2.01
N LEU A 22 12.61 -10.69 1.36
CA LEU A 22 13.39 -9.73 0.56
C LEU A 22 13.37 -8.30 1.12
N VAL A 23 12.61 -8.05 2.19
CA VAL A 23 12.65 -6.78 2.93
C VAL A 23 12.58 -7.14 4.41
N GLY A 24 13.72 -7.16 5.08
CA GLY A 24 13.79 -7.37 6.53
C GLY A 24 12.99 -6.30 7.28
N PRO A 25 12.60 -6.56 8.55
CA PRO A 25 11.90 -5.57 9.36
C PRO A 25 12.74 -4.30 9.44
N ALA A 26 12.15 -3.18 9.02
CA ALA A 26 12.68 -1.83 9.20
C ALA A 26 12.69 -1.47 10.70
N GLY A 27 13.51 -2.16 11.48
CA GLY A 27 14.02 -1.65 12.72
C GLY A 27 15.07 -0.61 12.36
N ALA A 28 14.82 0.63 12.77
CA ALA A 28 15.78 1.73 12.73
C ALA A 28 17.05 1.35 13.50
N GLN A 29 17.96 0.65 12.83
CA GLN A 29 19.37 0.63 13.16
C GLN A 29 20.05 1.43 12.05
N ASN A 30 20.92 2.36 12.45
CA ASN A 30 21.72 3.21 11.59
C ASN A 30 22.71 2.37 10.75
N GLY A 31 22.20 1.64 9.76
CA GLY A 31 22.96 1.13 8.63
C GLY A 31 23.27 2.25 7.63
N PRO A 32 24.20 2.03 6.70
CA PRO A 32 24.59 3.04 5.70
C PRO A 32 23.33 3.61 5.03
N GLY A 33 23.24 4.94 5.04
CA GLY A 33 22.00 5.71 4.90
C GLY A 33 21.12 5.27 3.73
N ASN A 34 19.80 5.40 3.92
CA ASN A 34 18.82 5.28 2.84
C ASN A 34 19.33 6.10 1.63
N PRO A 35 19.75 5.45 0.53
CA PRO A 35 20.44 6.12 -0.56
C PRO A 35 19.57 7.16 -1.28
N CYS A 36 18.26 7.11 -1.03
CA CYS A 36 17.24 7.78 -1.83
C CYS A 36 16.68 9.04 -1.13
N GLY A 37 17.16 9.37 0.08
CA GLY A 37 16.67 10.53 0.84
C GLY A 37 15.28 10.32 1.47
N PRO A 38 14.79 11.31 2.24
CA PRO A 38 13.56 11.17 3.02
C PRO A 38 12.27 11.26 2.20
N ASP A 39 12.31 11.87 1.02
CA ASP A 39 11.14 12.14 0.19
C ASP A 39 10.98 11.16 -0.99
N ALA A 40 12.00 10.35 -1.28
CA ALA A 40 11.92 9.38 -2.36
C ALA A 40 10.96 8.24 -2.02
N THR A 41 10.19 7.87 -3.03
CA THR A 41 9.30 6.73 -2.92
C THR A 41 10.13 5.45 -3.04
N ALA A 42 9.58 4.31 -2.59
CA ALA A 42 10.25 3.02 -2.81
C ALA A 42 10.51 2.74 -4.31
N ALA A 43 9.67 3.29 -5.19
CA ALA A 43 9.85 3.25 -6.63
C ALA A 43 11.08 4.03 -7.08
N ASP A 44 11.18 5.28 -6.65
CA ASP A 44 12.30 6.16 -7.01
C ASP A 44 13.60 5.55 -6.50
N CYS A 45 13.56 5.03 -5.27
CA CYS A 45 14.72 4.43 -4.64
C CYS A 45 15.23 3.19 -5.36
N LEU A 46 14.31 2.39 -5.89
CA LEU A 46 14.62 1.22 -6.69
C LEU A 46 15.23 1.63 -8.04
N CYS A 47 14.72 2.69 -8.66
CA CYS A 47 15.21 3.20 -9.94
C CYS A 47 16.54 3.96 -9.85
N GLU A 48 16.89 4.46 -8.68
CA GLU A 48 18.16 5.14 -8.40
C GLU A 48 19.31 4.19 -8.03
N GLN A 49 19.04 2.88 -7.84
CA GLN A 49 20.10 1.91 -7.56
C GLN A 49 21.01 1.73 -8.76
N GLU A 50 22.28 2.07 -8.59
CA GLU A 50 23.32 1.82 -9.58
C GLU A 50 23.46 0.31 -9.85
N THR A 51 23.64 -0.05 -11.12
CA THR A 51 23.96 -1.43 -11.50
C THR A 51 25.34 -1.80 -10.91
N PRO A 52 25.47 -2.98 -10.27
CA PRO A 52 26.75 -3.42 -9.73
C PRO A 52 27.86 -3.33 -10.78
N PRO A 53 29.07 -2.88 -10.42
CA PRO A 53 30.20 -2.85 -11.34
C PRO A 53 30.54 -4.28 -11.80
N ALA A 54 30.89 -4.44 -13.07
CA ALA A 54 31.26 -5.73 -13.62
C ALA A 54 32.63 -5.67 -14.29
N VAL A 55 33.56 -6.47 -13.79
CA VAL A 55 34.92 -6.61 -14.34
C VAL A 55 34.96 -7.79 -15.31
N HIS A 56 34.28 -8.89 -14.97
CA HIS A 56 34.35 -10.14 -15.70
C HIS A 56 33.29 -10.28 -16.79
N LEU A 57 32.15 -9.62 -16.61
CA LEU A 57 30.92 -9.82 -17.37
C LEU A 57 30.27 -8.50 -17.82
N PRO A 58 30.99 -7.59 -18.50
CA PRO A 58 30.47 -6.28 -18.90
C PRO A 58 29.23 -6.36 -19.82
N ALA A 59 29.11 -7.41 -20.63
CA ALA A 59 27.92 -7.63 -21.45
C ALA A 59 26.70 -8.06 -20.62
N VAL A 60 26.90 -8.82 -19.54
CA VAL A 60 25.83 -9.19 -18.59
C VAL A 60 25.41 -7.96 -17.81
N GLN A 61 26.36 -7.11 -17.41
CA GLN A 61 26.08 -5.85 -16.73
C GLN A 61 25.22 -4.91 -17.55
N ALA A 62 25.60 -4.69 -18.82
CA ALA A 62 24.82 -3.85 -19.73
C ALA A 62 23.38 -4.38 -19.89
N GLY A 63 23.22 -5.69 -20.06
CA GLY A 63 21.89 -6.29 -20.15
C GLY A 63 21.08 -6.19 -18.85
N ALA A 64 21.72 -6.31 -17.69
CA ALA A 64 21.07 -6.12 -16.39
C ALA A 64 20.61 -4.67 -16.18
N ALA A 65 21.44 -3.70 -16.56
CA ALA A 65 21.10 -2.28 -16.56
C ALA A 65 19.93 -1.98 -17.49
N ASP A 66 19.90 -2.57 -18.70
CA ASP A 66 18.82 -2.39 -19.67
C ASP A 66 17.47 -2.94 -19.16
N VAL A 67 17.47 -4.11 -18.48
CA VAL A 67 16.27 -4.66 -17.83
C VAL A 67 15.76 -3.70 -16.76
N ARG A 68 16.66 -3.16 -15.93
CA ARG A 68 16.31 -2.21 -14.86
C ARG A 68 15.77 -0.89 -15.39
N ALA A 69 16.41 -0.35 -16.43
CA ALA A 69 15.99 0.90 -17.06
C ALA A 69 14.57 0.80 -17.64
N ALA A 70 14.19 -0.36 -18.17
CA ALA A 70 12.86 -0.58 -18.72
C ALA A 70 11.75 -0.58 -17.68
N LEU A 71 11.99 -1.12 -16.48
CA LEU A 71 11.05 -1.00 -15.36
C LEU A 71 10.82 0.45 -14.97
N CYS A 72 11.89 1.23 -14.96
CA CYS A 72 11.88 2.63 -14.55
C CYS A 72 11.34 3.55 -15.64
N ALA A 73 11.09 3.04 -16.84
CA ALA A 73 10.29 3.73 -17.83
C ALA A 73 8.81 3.52 -17.48
N ASP A 74 8.08 4.61 -17.22
CA ASP A 74 6.75 4.69 -16.58
C ASP A 74 5.58 3.87 -17.19
N ASN A 75 5.77 2.91 -18.09
CA ASN A 75 4.70 2.30 -18.87
C ASN A 75 4.81 0.80 -19.19
N GLU A 76 5.77 0.04 -18.63
CA GLU A 76 5.79 -1.42 -18.87
C GLU A 76 4.98 -2.19 -17.82
N ASP A 77 4.19 -3.15 -18.29
CA ASP A 77 3.51 -4.11 -17.42
C ASP A 77 4.46 -5.26 -17.04
N LEU A 78 4.06 -6.08 -16.06
CA LEU A 78 4.86 -7.23 -15.58
C LEU A 78 5.27 -8.17 -16.72
N ARG A 79 4.46 -8.24 -17.77
CA ARG A 79 4.73 -9.07 -18.94
C ARG A 79 5.88 -8.49 -19.77
N GLY A 80 5.89 -7.18 -20.00
CA GLY A 80 6.99 -6.47 -20.65
C GLY A 80 8.32 -6.65 -19.92
N VAL A 81 8.33 -6.50 -18.59
CA VAL A 81 9.51 -6.71 -17.76
C VAL A 81 10.01 -8.16 -17.83
N LEU A 82 9.10 -9.14 -17.80
CA LEU A 82 9.47 -10.56 -17.97
C LEU A 82 10.01 -10.87 -19.37
N GLU A 83 9.40 -10.31 -20.42
CA GLU A 83 9.87 -10.45 -21.81
C GLU A 83 11.29 -9.87 -21.96
N ARG A 84 11.60 -8.75 -21.30
CA ARG A 84 12.95 -8.18 -21.27
C ARG A 84 13.94 -9.01 -20.47
N LEU A 85 13.56 -9.51 -19.29
CA LEU A 85 14.41 -10.39 -18.50
C LEU A 85 14.77 -11.67 -19.29
N THR A 86 13.79 -12.28 -19.96
CA THR A 86 14.05 -13.46 -20.79
C THR A 86 14.90 -13.13 -22.03
N THR A 87 14.74 -11.94 -22.61
CA THR A 87 15.60 -11.45 -23.70
C THR A 87 17.04 -11.28 -23.23
N PHE A 88 17.25 -10.60 -22.10
CA PHE A 88 18.55 -10.47 -21.44
C PHE A 88 19.24 -11.83 -21.25
N LEU A 89 18.51 -12.82 -20.71
CA LEU A 89 19.05 -14.18 -20.50
C LEU A 89 19.45 -14.85 -21.83
N ARG A 90 18.66 -14.69 -22.90
CA ARG A 90 18.98 -15.29 -24.21
C ARG A 90 20.16 -14.59 -24.90
N GLU A 91 20.22 -13.26 -24.84
CA GLU A 91 21.28 -12.49 -25.50
C GLU A 91 22.63 -12.64 -24.81
N THR A 92 22.63 -12.84 -23.49
CA THR A 92 23.86 -13.00 -22.71
C THR A 92 24.30 -14.46 -22.57
N GLN A 93 23.55 -15.45 -23.06
CA GLN A 93 23.81 -16.89 -22.83
C GLN A 93 25.25 -17.35 -23.15
N GLY A 94 25.91 -16.68 -24.10
CA GLY A 94 27.25 -17.00 -24.59
C GLY A 94 28.41 -16.62 -23.66
N TRP A 95 28.15 -15.99 -22.52
CA TRP A 95 29.20 -15.57 -21.59
C TRP A 95 29.93 -16.78 -20.99
N ALA A 96 29.17 -17.83 -20.69
CA ALA A 96 29.62 -19.00 -19.95
C ALA A 96 30.64 -19.86 -20.72
N GLU A 97 30.51 -19.96 -22.03
CA GLU A 97 31.41 -20.72 -22.90
C GLU A 97 32.83 -20.17 -22.86
N ARG A 98 32.97 -18.85 -22.67
CA ARG A 98 34.29 -18.20 -22.54
C ARG A 98 35.05 -18.67 -21.30
N TYR A 99 34.32 -19.12 -20.26
CA TYR A 99 34.87 -19.62 -19.00
C TYR A 99 34.85 -21.16 -18.92
N GLY A 100 34.85 -21.85 -20.07
CA GLY A 100 34.90 -23.32 -20.13
C GLY A 100 33.52 -24.00 -20.05
N GLY A 101 32.44 -23.23 -19.90
CA GLY A 101 31.07 -23.71 -19.83
C GLY A 101 30.72 -24.42 -18.52
N PHE A 102 29.45 -24.74 -18.34
CA PHE A 102 28.90 -25.32 -17.10
C PHE A 102 28.20 -26.64 -17.39
N ARG A 103 27.97 -27.43 -16.34
CA ARG A 103 27.21 -28.68 -16.41
C ARG A 103 26.15 -28.73 -15.33
N ARG A 104 25.00 -29.29 -15.69
CA ARG A 104 23.93 -29.61 -14.75
C ARG A 104 24.37 -30.71 -13.81
N LEU A 105 24.15 -30.51 -12.52
CA LEU A 105 24.30 -31.55 -11.51
C LEU A 105 23.03 -32.40 -11.47
N THR A 106 23.17 -33.73 -11.51
CA THR A 106 22.04 -34.62 -11.24
C THR A 106 21.72 -34.62 -9.74
N GLU A 107 20.55 -35.12 -9.35
CA GLU A 107 20.21 -35.28 -7.91
C GLU A 107 21.23 -36.15 -7.15
N ALA A 108 21.96 -37.02 -7.86
CA ALA A 108 23.03 -37.85 -7.30
C ALA A 108 24.41 -37.14 -7.28
N GLY A 109 24.49 -35.87 -7.69
CA GLY A 109 25.75 -35.11 -7.79
C GLY A 109 26.62 -35.51 -8.98
N GLU A 110 26.10 -36.28 -9.94
CA GLU A 110 26.84 -36.73 -11.11
C GLU A 110 26.92 -35.64 -12.18
N ARG A 111 27.98 -35.68 -13.01
CA ARG A 111 28.22 -34.71 -14.08
C ARG A 111 27.21 -34.92 -15.22
N GLY A 112 26.20 -34.07 -15.29
CA GLY A 112 25.20 -34.06 -16.36
C GLY A 112 25.62 -33.33 -17.63
N GLU A 113 24.60 -32.99 -18.43
CA GLU A 113 24.71 -32.27 -19.69
C GLU A 113 25.31 -30.87 -19.52
N ARG A 114 26.00 -30.38 -20.57
CA ARG A 114 26.47 -28.99 -20.60
C ARG A 114 25.28 -28.07 -20.79
N VAL A 115 25.10 -27.13 -19.86
CA VAL A 115 24.00 -26.16 -19.85
C VAL A 115 24.58 -24.83 -19.44
N SER A 116 24.21 -23.74 -20.12
CA SER A 116 24.58 -22.39 -19.69
C SER A 116 23.77 -21.98 -18.45
N PRO A 117 24.35 -21.17 -17.55
CA PRO A 117 23.64 -20.58 -16.42
C PRO A 117 22.31 -19.93 -16.81
N ASN A 118 22.30 -19.17 -17.90
CA ASN A 118 21.09 -18.50 -18.38
C ASN A 118 20.03 -19.49 -18.85
N GLN A 119 20.42 -20.56 -19.56
CA GLN A 119 19.46 -21.58 -19.98
C GLN A 119 18.86 -22.32 -18.78
N ALA A 120 19.66 -22.61 -17.74
CA ALA A 120 19.15 -23.20 -16.51
C ALA A 120 18.11 -22.32 -15.81
N VAL A 121 18.32 -21.00 -15.79
CA VAL A 121 17.34 -20.03 -15.28
C VAL A 121 16.08 -20.01 -16.15
N LEU A 122 16.23 -19.95 -17.47
CA LEU A 122 15.10 -19.97 -18.41
C LEU A 122 14.25 -21.24 -18.25
N ASP A 123 14.88 -22.41 -18.07
CA ASP A 123 14.16 -23.67 -17.84
C ASP A 123 13.27 -23.62 -16.58
N VAL A 124 13.72 -22.91 -15.53
CA VAL A 124 12.92 -22.72 -14.29
C VAL A 124 11.74 -21.77 -14.52
N ILE A 125 11.98 -20.68 -15.26
CA ILE A 125 10.93 -19.71 -15.64
C ILE A 125 9.87 -20.38 -16.51
N ASP A 126 10.28 -21.11 -17.56
CA ASP A 126 9.39 -21.81 -18.51
C ASP A 126 8.60 -22.94 -17.84
N ALA A 127 9.12 -23.51 -16.74
CA ALA A 127 8.39 -24.47 -15.90
C ALA A 127 7.28 -23.81 -15.03
N GLY A 128 7.08 -22.50 -15.13
CA GLY A 128 6.04 -21.76 -14.42
C GLY A 128 6.33 -21.59 -12.92
N ARG A 129 7.60 -21.70 -12.49
CA ARG A 129 7.99 -21.58 -11.07
C ARG A 129 8.26 -20.15 -10.62
N GLY A 130 8.03 -19.17 -11.49
CA GLY A 130 8.39 -17.77 -11.26
C GLY A 130 9.83 -17.48 -11.67
N VAL A 131 10.31 -16.28 -11.33
CA VAL A 131 11.68 -15.85 -11.58
C VAL A 131 12.54 -16.29 -10.40
N PRO A 132 13.54 -17.18 -10.60
CA PRO A 132 14.30 -17.74 -9.50
C PRO A 132 15.33 -16.76 -8.95
N THR A 133 15.83 -17.02 -7.74
CA THR A 133 17.05 -16.40 -7.23
C THR A 133 18.27 -17.22 -7.60
N VAL A 134 19.41 -16.57 -7.84
CA VAL A 134 20.69 -17.24 -8.11
C VAL A 134 21.70 -16.86 -7.01
N THR A 135 22.35 -17.85 -6.42
CA THR A 135 23.46 -17.64 -5.48
C THR A 135 24.62 -18.55 -5.82
N VAL A 136 25.80 -18.25 -5.27
CA VAL A 136 26.99 -19.10 -5.43
C VAL A 136 27.21 -19.90 -4.15
N GLY A 137 27.29 -21.22 -4.28
CA GLY A 137 27.64 -22.14 -3.21
C GLY A 137 29.12 -22.05 -2.85
N ARG A 138 29.50 -22.64 -1.70
CA ARG A 138 30.89 -22.60 -1.20
C ARG A 138 31.90 -23.24 -2.14
N ASP A 139 31.46 -24.16 -2.98
CA ASP A 139 32.31 -24.91 -3.91
C ASP A 139 32.25 -24.34 -5.35
N GLY A 140 31.79 -23.09 -5.52
CA GLY A 140 31.66 -22.46 -6.84
C GLY A 140 30.51 -23.03 -7.66
N GLU A 141 29.47 -23.55 -6.99
CA GLU A 141 28.28 -24.07 -7.63
C GLU A 141 27.24 -22.95 -7.77
N LEU A 142 26.52 -22.89 -8.90
CA LEU A 142 25.36 -22.01 -8.99
C LEU A 142 24.15 -22.71 -8.39
N VAL A 143 23.57 -22.05 -7.39
CA VAL A 143 22.38 -22.46 -6.66
C VAL A 143 21.20 -21.65 -7.19
N ILE A 144 20.21 -22.32 -7.76
CA ILE A 144 19.00 -21.70 -8.32
C ILE A 144 17.82 -22.10 -7.42
N ASP A 145 17.16 -21.12 -6.80
CA ASP A 145 16.10 -21.34 -5.79
C ASP A 145 16.50 -22.32 -4.67
N GLY A 146 17.70 -22.14 -4.13
CA GLY A 146 18.21 -22.96 -3.02
C GLY A 146 18.57 -24.39 -3.42
N ARG A 147 18.56 -24.73 -4.72
CA ARG A 147 19.00 -26.03 -5.23
C ARG A 147 20.29 -25.87 -6.03
N VAL A 148 21.29 -26.68 -5.69
CA VAL A 148 22.51 -26.76 -6.47
C VAL A 148 22.16 -27.22 -7.89
N PHE A 149 22.43 -26.37 -8.89
CA PHE A 149 21.96 -26.58 -10.25
C PHE A 149 23.09 -26.77 -11.24
N LEU A 150 24.19 -26.01 -11.10
CA LEU A 150 25.31 -26.04 -12.03
C LEU A 150 26.66 -26.00 -11.33
N GLN A 151 27.65 -26.62 -11.96
CA GLN A 151 29.06 -26.49 -11.62
C GLN A 151 29.87 -26.15 -12.89
N PRO A 152 31.03 -25.48 -12.78
CA PRO A 152 31.94 -25.30 -13.90
C PRO A 152 32.31 -26.66 -14.52
N ALA A 153 32.25 -26.77 -15.85
CA ALA A 153 32.62 -28.00 -16.53
C ALA A 153 34.11 -28.34 -16.35
N ASN A 154 34.93 -27.30 -16.14
CA ASN A 154 36.35 -27.37 -15.83
C ASN A 154 36.76 -26.13 -15.02
N VAL A 155 36.85 -26.26 -13.70
CA VAL A 155 37.20 -25.17 -12.77
C VAL A 155 38.54 -24.53 -13.15
N GLY A 156 39.58 -25.33 -13.43
CA GLY A 156 40.89 -24.78 -13.78
C GLY A 156 40.91 -23.98 -15.11
N ALA A 157 40.04 -24.33 -16.07
CA ALA A 157 39.89 -23.52 -17.29
C ALA A 157 39.14 -22.21 -17.01
N CYS A 158 38.18 -22.23 -16.10
CA CYS A 158 37.47 -21.04 -15.64
C CYS A 158 38.42 -20.09 -14.88
N ASP A 159 39.19 -20.61 -13.92
CA ASP A 159 40.19 -19.84 -13.15
C ASP A 159 41.23 -19.19 -14.07
N ALA A 160 41.79 -19.97 -15.01
CA ALA A 160 42.77 -19.46 -15.95
C ALA A 160 42.22 -18.29 -16.79
N ARG A 161 40.92 -18.36 -17.16
CA ARG A 161 40.26 -17.28 -17.90
C ARG A 161 39.95 -16.08 -17.00
N ALA A 162 39.49 -16.30 -15.77
CA ALA A 162 39.23 -15.23 -14.81
C ALA A 162 40.50 -14.40 -14.56
N MET A 163 41.63 -15.07 -14.33
CA MET A 163 42.95 -14.44 -14.16
C MET A 163 43.43 -13.65 -15.39
N GLU A 164 43.05 -14.06 -16.60
CA GLU A 164 43.40 -13.33 -17.83
C GLU A 164 42.67 -11.98 -17.92
N VAL A 165 41.46 -11.91 -17.38
CA VAL A 165 40.62 -10.71 -17.40
C VAL A 165 40.98 -9.77 -16.24
N ALA A 166 41.19 -10.30 -15.03
CA ALA A 166 41.60 -9.53 -13.88
C ALA A 166 42.61 -10.30 -13.00
N ASP A 167 43.66 -9.60 -12.57
CA ASP A 167 44.71 -10.20 -11.73
C ASP A 167 44.13 -10.72 -10.41
N ARG A 168 44.50 -11.94 -10.03
CA ARG A 168 44.06 -12.65 -8.82
C ARG A 168 42.57 -13.01 -8.74
N ALA A 169 41.83 -12.94 -9.84
CA ALA A 169 40.46 -13.43 -9.89
C ALA A 169 40.42 -14.95 -10.11
N ASP A 170 39.38 -15.59 -9.58
CA ASP A 170 39.09 -17.01 -9.77
C ASP A 170 37.69 -17.24 -10.38
N CYS A 171 37.32 -18.50 -10.60
CA CYS A 171 36.01 -18.84 -11.14
C CYS A 171 34.86 -18.43 -10.21
N PHE A 172 35.08 -18.38 -8.90
CA PHE A 172 34.08 -17.97 -7.94
C PHE A 172 33.75 -16.49 -8.13
N ASP A 173 34.74 -15.61 -8.32
CA ASP A 173 34.52 -14.19 -8.59
C ASP A 173 33.62 -13.94 -9.81
N VAL A 174 33.83 -14.70 -10.90
CA VAL A 174 33.01 -14.60 -12.11
C VAL A 174 31.57 -15.04 -11.84
N LEU A 175 31.38 -16.10 -11.06
CA LEU A 175 30.06 -16.62 -10.73
C LEU A 175 29.31 -15.72 -9.75
N ASP A 176 30.02 -15.11 -8.81
CA ASP A 176 29.46 -14.17 -7.84
C ASP A 176 29.00 -12.91 -8.56
N GLU A 177 29.84 -12.35 -9.44
CA GLU A 177 29.47 -11.22 -10.29
C GLU A 177 28.24 -11.55 -11.17
N TYR A 178 28.17 -12.76 -11.75
CA TYR A 178 26.97 -13.19 -12.48
C TYR A 178 25.72 -13.22 -11.58
N ALA A 179 25.84 -13.81 -10.38
CA ALA A 179 24.73 -13.92 -9.45
C ALA A 179 24.25 -12.52 -9.00
N GLU A 180 25.16 -11.59 -8.71
CA GLU A 180 24.84 -10.21 -8.38
C GLU A 180 24.11 -9.49 -9.52
N LEU A 181 24.63 -9.55 -10.75
CA LEU A 181 24.04 -8.89 -11.91
C LEU A 181 22.67 -9.48 -12.28
N TYR A 182 22.54 -10.81 -12.22
CA TYR A 182 21.27 -11.48 -12.43
C TYR A 182 20.26 -11.09 -11.34
N ASN A 183 20.65 -11.11 -10.07
CA ASN A 183 19.77 -10.73 -8.96
C ASN A 183 19.36 -9.25 -9.04
N HIS A 184 20.26 -8.37 -9.48
CA HIS A 184 19.93 -6.98 -9.77
C HIS A 184 18.86 -6.88 -10.88
N ALA A 185 19.05 -7.61 -11.99
CA ALA A 185 18.10 -7.64 -13.10
C ALA A 185 16.74 -8.23 -12.69
N GLN A 186 16.70 -9.34 -11.95
CA GLN A 186 15.46 -10.01 -11.56
C GLN A 186 14.74 -9.36 -10.37
N ALA A 187 15.47 -8.63 -9.49
CA ALA A 187 14.85 -7.83 -8.43
C ALA A 187 13.84 -6.83 -9.01
N THR A 188 14.05 -6.41 -10.26
CA THR A 188 13.12 -5.63 -11.09
C THR A 188 11.73 -6.29 -11.23
N TYR A 189 11.69 -7.59 -11.49
CA TYR A 189 10.43 -8.34 -11.58
C TYR A 189 9.73 -8.48 -10.23
N ALA A 190 10.50 -8.74 -9.16
CA ALA A 190 9.95 -8.76 -7.79
C ALA A 190 9.46 -7.37 -7.36
N SER A 191 10.10 -6.32 -7.83
CA SER A 191 9.78 -4.95 -7.50
C SER A 191 8.56 -4.39 -8.21
N ASP A 192 8.15 -4.92 -9.37
CA ASP A 192 6.89 -4.53 -10.01
C ASP A 192 5.68 -4.77 -9.11
N SER A 193 5.60 -5.98 -8.52
CA SER A 193 4.53 -6.32 -7.59
C SER A 193 4.60 -5.45 -6.33
N ALA A 194 5.81 -5.19 -5.83
CA ALA A 194 6.02 -4.30 -4.70
C ALA A 194 5.64 -2.85 -5.02
N LEU A 195 5.93 -2.38 -6.24
CA LEU A 195 5.61 -1.05 -6.74
C LEU A 195 4.12 -0.89 -6.96
N ALA A 196 3.47 -1.87 -7.59
CA ALA A 196 2.02 -1.91 -7.74
C ALA A 196 1.33 -1.89 -6.37
N PHE A 197 1.81 -2.69 -5.42
CA PHE A 197 1.32 -2.66 -4.05
C PHE A 197 1.57 -1.30 -3.37
N ALA A 198 2.75 -0.71 -3.54
CA ALA A 198 3.08 0.60 -2.97
C ALA A 198 2.21 1.72 -3.54
N ARG A 199 1.93 1.71 -4.85
CA ARG A 199 1.00 2.63 -5.51
C ARG A 199 -0.42 2.44 -4.96
N TYR A 200 -0.89 1.19 -4.89
CA TYR A 200 -2.19 0.87 -4.31
C TYR A 200 -2.31 1.32 -2.85
N ALA A 201 -1.29 1.09 -2.02
CA ALA A 201 -1.25 1.52 -0.64
C ALA A 201 -1.26 3.05 -0.50
N ARG A 202 -0.54 3.77 -1.37
CA ARG A 202 -0.59 5.24 -1.44
C ARG A 202 -1.97 5.74 -1.82
N ASP A 203 -2.60 5.13 -2.81
CA ASP A 203 -3.94 5.51 -3.25
C ASP A 203 -4.98 5.26 -2.16
N LEU A 204 -4.83 4.17 -1.39
CA LEU A 204 -5.65 3.91 -0.22
C LEU A 204 -5.42 4.93 0.90
N ASP A 205 -4.16 5.27 1.19
CA ASP A 205 -3.82 6.30 2.18
C ASP A 205 -4.45 7.64 1.79
N ALA A 206 -4.28 8.08 0.54
CA ALA A 206 -4.91 9.31 0.04
C ALA A 206 -6.43 9.29 0.16
N GLN A 207 -7.08 8.14 -0.12
CA GLN A 207 -8.52 7.99 0.07
C GLN A 207 -8.93 8.07 1.55
N TRP A 208 -8.16 7.47 2.45
CA TRP A 208 -8.43 7.53 3.89
C TRP A 208 -8.19 8.92 4.46
N GLN A 209 -7.15 9.63 4.04
CA GLN A 209 -6.94 11.04 4.40
C GLN A 209 -8.12 11.90 3.95
N ALA A 210 -8.55 11.78 2.68
CA ALA A 210 -9.72 12.48 2.18
C ALA A 210 -11.01 12.12 2.96
N TYR A 211 -11.20 10.85 3.33
CA TYR A 211 -12.32 10.46 4.20
C TYR A 211 -12.23 11.11 5.58
N LEU A 212 -11.05 11.10 6.21
CA LEU A 212 -10.84 11.68 7.53
C LEU A 212 -10.96 13.21 7.52
N ASP A 213 -10.63 13.87 6.42
CA ASP A 213 -10.74 15.32 6.26
C ASP A 213 -12.17 15.74 5.92
N ASP A 214 -12.77 15.11 4.90
CA ASP A 214 -14.02 15.59 4.29
C ASP A 214 -15.28 14.89 4.82
N ALA A 215 -15.18 13.68 5.37
CA ALA A 215 -16.37 12.99 5.85
C ALA A 215 -16.93 13.64 7.11
N ARG A 216 -18.25 13.48 7.31
CA ARG A 216 -18.94 13.98 8.50
C ARG A 216 -18.37 13.31 9.75
N SER A 217 -18.31 14.03 10.85
CA SER A 217 -17.89 13.48 12.14
C SER A 217 -18.76 12.27 12.51
N GLN A 218 -18.18 11.33 13.25
CA GLN A 218 -18.88 10.13 13.71
C GLN A 218 -18.70 9.95 15.21
N THR A 219 -19.79 9.67 15.90
CA THR A 219 -19.80 9.27 17.30
C THR A 219 -19.27 7.85 17.47
N LEU A 220 -18.93 7.46 18.70
CA LEU A 220 -18.48 6.10 19.02
C LEU A 220 -19.50 5.03 18.63
N LEU A 221 -20.80 5.34 18.76
CA LEU A 221 -21.87 4.43 18.37
C LEU A 221 -21.91 4.24 16.86
N GLU A 222 -21.76 5.34 16.11
CA GLU A 222 -21.73 5.30 14.64
C GLU A 222 -20.50 4.58 14.11
N LEU A 223 -19.32 4.82 14.69
CA LEU A 223 -18.12 4.06 14.35
C LEU A 223 -18.34 2.57 14.57
N THR A 224 -18.93 2.18 15.71
CA THR A 224 -19.23 0.76 15.99
C THR A 224 -20.22 0.16 14.98
N LEU A 225 -21.28 0.90 14.65
CA LEU A 225 -22.27 0.48 13.65
C LEU A 225 -21.64 0.32 12.27
N ASN A 226 -20.90 1.32 11.80
CA ASN A 226 -20.27 1.31 10.49
C ASN A 226 -19.19 0.20 10.42
N SER A 227 -18.36 0.05 11.45
CA SER A 227 -17.39 -1.07 11.52
C SER A 227 -18.07 -2.43 11.44
N TYR A 228 -19.22 -2.61 12.09
CA TYR A 228 -19.98 -3.87 12.00
C TYR A 228 -20.57 -4.10 10.60
N LEU A 229 -21.16 -3.07 10.00
CA LEU A 229 -21.80 -3.16 8.67
C LEU A 229 -20.77 -3.37 7.55
N TYR A 230 -19.61 -2.74 7.65
CA TYR A 230 -18.51 -2.83 6.67
C TYR A 230 -17.46 -3.89 7.02
N ARG A 231 -17.76 -4.79 7.96
CA ARG A 231 -16.88 -5.91 8.32
C ARG A 231 -16.67 -6.93 7.18
N ARG A 232 -17.43 -6.85 6.09
CA ARG A 232 -17.60 -7.95 5.13
C ARG A 232 -16.41 -8.30 4.24
N ASP A 233 -15.28 -7.62 4.37
CA ASP A 233 -14.03 -8.02 3.72
C ASP A 233 -12.89 -8.16 4.75
N GLU A 234 -13.06 -9.01 5.78
CA GLU A 234 -11.98 -9.32 6.75
C GLU A 234 -10.70 -9.86 6.07
N ASP A 235 -10.81 -10.36 4.84
CA ASP A 235 -9.66 -10.78 4.02
C ASP A 235 -8.95 -9.59 3.32
N ALA A 236 -9.65 -8.49 3.05
CA ALA A 236 -9.07 -7.26 2.51
C ALA A 236 -8.56 -6.39 3.67
N ARG A 237 -7.42 -6.78 4.27
CA ARG A 237 -6.73 -5.97 5.30
C ARG A 237 -6.42 -4.53 4.85
N PHE A 238 -6.49 -4.27 3.55
CA PHE A 238 -6.32 -2.97 2.90
C PHE A 238 -7.58 -2.67 2.09
N ALA A 239 -8.60 -2.14 2.75
CA ALA A 239 -9.85 -1.74 2.10
C ALA A 239 -9.93 -0.20 1.96
N PRO A 240 -10.55 0.32 0.89
CA PRO A 240 -10.86 1.73 0.80
C PRO A 240 -11.86 2.13 1.91
N PRO A 241 -11.92 3.43 2.27
CA PRO A 241 -12.94 3.93 3.18
C PRO A 241 -14.36 3.63 2.66
N PRO A 242 -15.35 3.48 3.56
CA PRO A 242 -16.72 3.18 3.14
C PRO A 242 -17.30 4.30 2.28
N GLU A 243 -18.05 3.95 1.24
CA GLU A 243 -18.67 4.95 0.33
C GLU A 243 -19.73 5.82 1.01
N ARG A 244 -20.34 5.30 2.09
CA ARG A 244 -21.39 5.99 2.85
C ARG A 244 -21.25 5.74 4.35
N GLN A 245 -21.64 6.71 5.14
CA GLN A 245 -21.65 6.71 6.59
C GLN A 245 -23.09 6.51 7.06
N TRP A 246 -23.31 5.52 7.91
CA TRP A 246 -24.56 5.37 8.65
C TRP A 246 -24.55 6.24 9.88
N ILE A 247 -25.60 7.03 10.04
CA ILE A 247 -25.82 7.94 11.16
C ILE A 247 -26.81 7.30 12.12
N LEU A 248 -26.49 7.30 13.41
CA LEU A 248 -27.34 6.70 14.45
C LEU A 248 -27.16 7.47 15.76
N LEU A 249 -28.25 8.07 16.23
CA LEU A 249 -28.31 8.85 17.48
C LEU A 249 -27.22 9.94 17.53
N HIS A 250 -27.09 10.71 16.46
CA HIS A 250 -26.07 11.76 16.34
C HIS A 250 -26.56 13.09 16.94
N PRO A 251 -25.96 13.58 18.04
CA PRO A 251 -26.34 14.84 18.63
C PRO A 251 -25.77 16.02 17.83
N ASN A 252 -26.58 17.06 17.59
CA ASN A 252 -26.15 18.33 17.02
C ASN A 252 -26.79 19.49 17.78
N LEU A 253 -26.18 20.67 17.70
CA LEU A 253 -26.80 21.94 18.06
C LEU A 253 -27.27 22.63 16.78
N VAL A 254 -28.50 23.12 16.74
CA VAL A 254 -29.07 23.73 15.54
C VAL A 254 -29.68 25.10 15.85
N MET A 255 -29.78 25.94 14.83
CA MET A 255 -30.60 27.14 14.88
C MET A 255 -31.91 26.84 14.17
N GLU A 256 -33.04 27.04 14.84
CA GLU A 256 -34.36 26.69 14.35
C GLU A 256 -35.32 27.87 14.37
N TYR A 257 -35.97 28.11 13.24
CA TYR A 257 -37.10 29.04 13.07
C TYR A 257 -38.43 28.27 13.12
N VAL A 258 -39.37 28.69 13.97
CA VAL A 258 -40.73 28.13 14.07
C VAL A 258 -41.74 29.25 13.84
N GLU A 259 -42.68 29.06 12.91
CA GLU A 259 -43.60 30.13 12.47
C GLU A 259 -44.60 30.54 13.57
N GLY A 260 -45.25 29.60 14.25
CA GLY A 260 -46.22 29.90 15.31
C GLY A 260 -45.67 30.16 16.71
N ALA A 261 -44.36 30.35 16.86
CA ALA A 261 -43.79 30.76 18.16
C ALA A 261 -44.05 32.25 18.45
N GLU A 262 -44.05 32.62 19.74
CA GLU A 262 -44.25 34.01 20.19
C GLU A 262 -43.26 34.97 19.52
N ASP A 263 -43.71 36.21 19.27
CA ASP A 263 -42.86 37.25 18.67
C ASP A 263 -41.57 37.47 19.48
N GLY A 264 -40.43 37.21 18.83
CA GLY A 264 -39.10 37.26 19.43
C GLY A 264 -38.53 35.88 19.77
N ASP A 265 -39.36 34.84 19.87
CA ASP A 265 -38.98 33.45 20.17
C ASP A 265 -39.03 32.55 18.93
N GLN A 266 -39.29 33.10 17.73
CA GLN A 266 -39.33 32.30 16.51
C GLN A 266 -38.00 31.64 16.19
N PHE A 267 -36.87 32.33 16.42
CA PHE A 267 -35.54 31.85 16.10
C PHE A 267 -34.75 31.52 17.38
N GLN A 268 -34.48 30.24 17.63
CA GLN A 268 -33.82 29.79 18.85
C GLN A 268 -32.86 28.61 18.59
N GLU A 269 -31.88 28.47 19.48
CA GLU A 269 -31.03 27.29 19.58
C GLU A 269 -31.86 26.07 20.01
N ALA A 270 -31.65 24.94 19.36
CA ALA A 270 -32.29 23.67 19.68
C ALA A 270 -31.29 22.51 19.68
N LEU A 271 -31.54 21.51 20.50
CA LEU A 271 -30.79 20.25 20.48
C LEU A 271 -31.43 19.31 19.47
N MET A 272 -30.67 18.90 18.47
CA MET A 272 -31.10 17.91 17.48
C MET A 272 -30.46 16.56 17.75
N LEU A 273 -31.25 15.51 17.64
CA LEU A 273 -30.80 14.14 17.61
C LEU A 273 -31.17 13.52 16.25
N GLU A 274 -30.17 13.15 15.47
CA GLU A 274 -30.39 12.37 14.25
C GLU A 274 -30.63 10.92 14.64
N VAL A 275 -31.88 10.48 14.59
CA VAL A 275 -32.28 9.14 15.01
C VAL A 275 -31.68 8.09 14.09
N VAL A 276 -31.78 8.31 12.78
CA VAL A 276 -31.18 7.45 11.76
C VAL A 276 -30.92 8.25 10.49
N GLY A 277 -29.80 8.00 9.82
CA GLY A 277 -29.49 8.67 8.56
C GLY A 277 -28.40 8.00 7.75
N VAL A 278 -28.10 8.61 6.61
CA VAL A 278 -27.02 8.22 5.71
C VAL A 278 -26.33 9.44 5.14
N ASN A 279 -25.02 9.39 5.00
CA ASN A 279 -24.21 10.41 4.33
C ASN A 279 -23.23 9.79 3.33
N TYR A 280 -23.17 10.33 2.12
CA TYR A 280 -22.27 9.97 1.03
C TYR A 280 -21.17 11.02 0.96
N TRP A 281 -20.01 10.69 1.53
CA TRP A 281 -18.94 11.69 1.72
C TRP A 281 -18.30 12.14 0.40
N ARG A 282 -18.30 11.29 -0.64
CA ARG A 282 -17.78 11.59 -1.98
C ARG A 282 -18.74 12.39 -2.88
N GLN A 283 -19.69 13.12 -2.31
CA GLN A 283 -20.57 13.98 -3.11
C GLN A 283 -19.81 15.22 -3.59
N GLU A 284 -19.38 15.23 -4.85
CA GLU A 284 -18.62 16.33 -5.46
C GLU A 284 -19.45 17.61 -5.66
N ARG A 285 -20.77 17.49 -5.77
CA ARG A 285 -21.65 18.63 -6.08
C ARG A 285 -22.23 19.21 -4.80
N TRP A 286 -21.70 20.36 -4.37
CA TRP A 286 -22.12 21.05 -3.14
C TRP A 286 -23.63 21.35 -3.04
N TYR A 287 -24.33 21.49 -4.18
CA TYR A 287 -25.76 21.78 -4.25
C TYR A 287 -26.66 20.54 -4.25
N LEU A 288 -26.09 19.34 -4.34
CA LEU A 288 -26.83 18.09 -4.19
C LEU A 288 -26.71 17.61 -2.75
N PRO A 289 -27.77 17.00 -2.19
CA PRO A 289 -27.68 16.42 -0.86
C PRO A 289 -26.64 15.30 -0.87
N SER A 290 -25.65 15.41 0.03
CA SER A 290 -24.74 14.31 0.36
C SER A 290 -25.45 13.26 1.20
N GLY A 291 -26.61 13.53 1.77
CA GLY A 291 -27.31 12.56 2.60
C GLY A 291 -28.60 13.10 3.19
N GLY A 292 -29.15 12.34 4.14
CA GLY A 292 -30.27 12.79 4.94
C GLY A 292 -30.55 11.89 6.14
N SER A 293 -31.32 12.43 7.07
CA SER A 293 -31.65 11.77 8.33
C SER A 293 -33.09 12.04 8.77
N LEU A 294 -33.62 11.13 9.58
CA LEU A 294 -34.79 11.35 10.43
C LEU A 294 -34.32 11.90 11.76
N ILE A 295 -34.99 12.95 12.24
CA ILE A 295 -34.51 13.74 13.37
C ILE A 295 -35.58 13.91 14.44
N ALA A 296 -35.12 14.06 15.68
CA ALA A 296 -35.88 14.59 16.80
C ALA A 296 -35.20 15.88 17.27
N LEU A 297 -35.97 16.91 17.56
CA LEU A 297 -35.50 18.21 18.04
C LEU A 297 -36.09 18.46 19.43
N TYR A 298 -35.28 19.03 20.30
CA TYR A 298 -35.69 19.50 21.62
C TYR A 298 -35.35 20.98 21.78
N SER A 299 -36.33 21.79 22.16
CA SER A 299 -36.14 23.19 22.53
C SER A 299 -37.16 23.60 23.59
N ASP A 300 -36.71 24.22 24.67
CA ASP A 300 -37.58 24.79 25.70
C ASP A 300 -38.13 26.15 25.19
N ARG A 301 -39.42 26.17 24.82
CA ARG A 301 -40.15 27.32 24.29
C ARG A 301 -41.45 27.48 25.03
N ARG A 302 -41.93 28.72 25.15
CA ARG A 302 -43.29 28.97 25.65
C ARG A 302 -44.30 28.63 24.55
N GLU A 303 -45.42 28.03 24.94
CA GLU A 303 -46.62 27.83 24.09
C GLU A 303 -46.51 26.79 22.95
N VAL A 304 -45.36 26.16 22.72
CA VAL A 304 -45.20 25.05 21.77
C VAL A 304 -44.62 23.81 22.45
N GLU A 305 -44.90 22.61 21.92
CA GLU A 305 -44.30 21.37 22.41
C GLU A 305 -42.76 21.40 22.35
N ASP A 306 -42.13 20.90 23.42
CA ASP A 306 -40.67 20.88 23.52
C ASP A 306 -40.00 20.01 22.44
N TRP A 307 -40.69 18.95 21.99
CA TRP A 307 -40.17 17.95 21.07
C TRP A 307 -40.76 18.09 19.68
N GLY A 308 -39.91 18.16 18.66
CA GLY A 308 -40.30 18.10 17.25
C GLY A 308 -39.69 16.91 16.53
N TYR A 309 -40.34 16.45 15.46
CA TYR A 309 -39.82 15.38 14.60
C TYR A 309 -39.79 15.84 13.15
N GLY A 310 -38.82 15.34 12.38
CA GLY A 310 -38.64 15.84 11.04
C GLY A 310 -37.67 15.05 10.19
N ALA A 311 -37.26 15.68 9.10
CA ALA A 311 -36.25 15.18 8.20
C ALA A 311 -35.21 16.25 7.91
N ALA A 312 -33.98 15.81 7.70
CA ALA A 312 -32.86 16.65 7.38
C ALA A 312 -32.15 16.17 6.10
N LEU A 313 -31.55 17.12 5.39
CA LEU A 313 -30.68 16.88 4.25
C LEU A 313 -29.29 17.42 4.57
N HIS A 314 -28.27 16.63 4.25
CA HIS A 314 -26.87 16.97 4.46
C HIS A 314 -26.26 17.48 3.15
N PHE A 315 -25.37 18.47 3.25
CA PHE A 315 -24.69 19.09 2.11
C PHE A 315 -23.21 19.26 2.42
N ALA A 316 -22.37 18.85 1.47
CA ALA A 316 -20.92 18.94 1.57
C ALA A 316 -20.34 18.40 2.89
N ASN A 317 -20.99 17.38 3.49
CA ASN A 317 -20.65 16.76 4.77
C ASN A 317 -20.59 17.69 6.00
N ALA A 318 -20.80 19.00 5.82
CA ALA A 318 -20.59 20.01 6.84
C ALA A 318 -21.88 20.75 7.20
N TYR A 319 -22.85 20.85 6.28
CA TYR A 319 -24.08 21.60 6.48
C TYR A 319 -25.28 20.66 6.53
N THR A 320 -26.23 20.96 7.41
CA THR A 320 -27.51 20.25 7.47
C THR A 320 -28.64 21.26 7.50
N VAL A 321 -29.59 21.10 6.60
CA VAL A 321 -30.86 21.84 6.62
C VAL A 321 -32.00 20.87 6.77
N GLY A 322 -33.07 21.28 7.43
CA GLY A 322 -34.22 20.41 7.56
C GLY A 322 -35.48 21.13 7.97
N VAL A 323 -36.51 20.31 8.03
CA VAL A 323 -37.88 20.70 8.38
C VAL A 323 -38.34 19.79 9.51
N SER A 324 -38.95 20.39 10.51
CA SER A 324 -39.53 19.72 11.67
C SER A 324 -41.00 20.08 11.81
N ARG A 325 -41.76 19.23 12.49
CA ARG A 325 -43.13 19.52 12.91
C ARG A 325 -43.25 19.33 14.42
N ARG A 326 -43.96 20.26 15.06
CA ARG A 326 -44.35 20.25 16.48
C ARG A 326 -45.83 20.61 16.52
N ASP A 327 -46.68 19.71 16.98
CA ASP A 327 -48.13 19.85 16.83
C ASP A 327 -48.55 20.20 15.38
N ASP A 328 -49.07 21.43 15.20
CA ASP A 328 -49.50 21.99 13.92
C ASP A 328 -48.52 23.01 13.33
N GLU A 329 -47.40 23.26 14.01
CA GLU A 329 -46.38 24.21 13.62
C GLU A 329 -45.25 23.56 12.83
N THR A 330 -44.80 24.26 11.79
CA THR A 330 -43.66 23.83 10.96
C THR A 330 -42.42 24.64 11.34
N GLY A 331 -41.33 23.92 11.62
CA GLY A 331 -40.02 24.49 11.88
C GLY A 331 -39.06 24.27 10.72
N PHE A 332 -38.15 25.21 10.52
CA PHE A 332 -37.01 25.11 9.62
C PHE A 332 -35.72 25.28 10.41
N PHE A 333 -34.72 24.47 10.15
CA PHE A 333 -33.45 24.57 10.86
C PHE A 333 -32.23 24.47 9.94
N LEU A 334 -31.14 25.04 10.44
CA LEU A 334 -29.82 24.97 9.84
C LEU A 334 -28.77 24.65 10.92
N THR A 335 -27.80 23.81 10.58
CA THR A 335 -26.64 23.55 11.43
C THR A 335 -25.39 23.26 10.62
N VAL A 336 -24.25 23.37 11.30
CA VAL A 336 -22.93 22.97 10.84
C VAL A 336 -22.39 21.86 11.72
N ASP A 337 -21.58 20.95 11.18
CA ASP A 337 -20.95 19.89 11.96
C ASP A 337 -19.93 20.46 12.97
N LEU A 338 -20.40 20.69 14.19
CA LEU A 338 -19.61 21.24 15.29
C LEU A 338 -18.58 20.24 15.83
N LEU A 339 -18.85 18.94 15.75
CA LEU A 339 -17.93 17.92 16.23
C LEU A 339 -16.67 17.90 15.36
N LYS A 340 -16.82 18.03 14.04
CA LYS A 340 -15.69 18.16 13.11
C LYS A 340 -14.81 19.38 13.40
N LEU A 341 -15.44 20.51 13.74
CA LEU A 341 -14.72 21.73 14.13
C LEU A 341 -13.87 21.54 15.40
N VAL A 342 -14.33 20.71 16.34
CA VAL A 342 -13.59 20.38 17.56
C VAL A 342 -12.45 19.38 17.28
N GLU A 343 -12.69 18.38 16.43
CA GLU A 343 -11.68 17.40 16.01
C GLU A 343 -10.46 18.09 15.36
N ASN A 344 -10.69 18.96 14.37
CA ASN A 344 -9.62 19.66 13.66
C ASN A 344 -8.78 20.55 14.59
N ARG A 345 -9.39 21.16 15.61
CA ARG A 345 -8.66 22.01 16.57
C ARG A 345 -7.70 21.21 17.46
N ARG A 346 -8.01 19.97 17.82
CA ARG A 346 -7.11 19.15 18.64
C ARG A 346 -5.83 18.80 17.88
N THR A 347 -5.94 18.42 16.62
CA THR A 347 -4.78 18.16 15.74
C THR A 347 -3.88 19.39 15.61
N ILE A 348 -4.47 20.58 15.50
CA ILE A 348 -3.74 21.86 15.44
C ILE A 348 -3.05 22.16 16.78
N LEU A 349 -3.70 21.92 17.92
CA LEU A 349 -3.08 22.17 19.23
C LEU A 349 -1.93 21.20 19.52
N GLU A 350 -2.01 19.96 19.03
CA GLU A 350 -0.93 18.98 19.15
C GLU A 350 0.28 19.30 18.25
N SER A 351 0.08 19.99 17.11
CA SER A 351 1.18 20.44 16.25
C SER A 351 1.90 21.68 16.78
N PHE A 352 1.25 22.52 17.61
CA PHE A 352 1.89 23.62 18.33
C PHE A 352 2.60 23.20 19.63
N GLY A 353 2.44 21.95 20.06
CA GLY A 353 3.00 21.41 21.32
C GLY A 353 4.36 20.71 21.19
N ARG A 354 5.05 20.81 20.06
CA ARG A 354 6.41 20.26 19.84
C ARG A 354 7.47 21.35 19.69
#